data_AF-A0A0F2J6P8-F1
#
_entry.id   AF-A0A0F2J6P8-F1
#
_cell.length_a   1.000
_cell.length_b   1.000
_cell.length_c   1.000
_cell.angle_alpha   90.00
_cell.angle_beta   90.00
_cell.angle_gamma   90.00
#
_symmetry.space_group_name_H-M   'P 1'
#
loop_
_entity.id
_entity.type
_entity.pdbx_description
1 polymer ?
#
loop_
_entity_poly.entity_id
_entity_poly.type
_entity_poly.pdbx_seq_one_letter_code
_entity_poly.pdbx_strand_id
1 'polypeptide(L)'
;MENTKPFTHEDCIETGYAMSIEGKVIVIALSALSEQYHNRENQLYYCDGGNGSRPNPMGRSIFAASLYDGVKMRWNRSDVVGVLKPELLPDWAKDTLEQIQSGSSPQMNL
;
A
#
# COMPACT_ATOMS: atom_id res chain seq x y z
N MET A 1 -16.23 11.18 -12.87
CA MET A 1 -15.15 10.40 -13.50
C MET A 1 -13.92 10.66 -12.64
N GLU A 2 -13.81 9.94 -11.53
CA GLU A 2 -12.67 10.07 -10.63
C GLU A 2 -11.42 9.47 -11.28
N ASN A 3 -10.28 10.06 -10.97
CA ASN A 3 -9.04 10.00 -11.74
C ASN A 3 -8.52 8.55 -11.91
N THR A 4 -8.66 7.96 -13.09
CA THR A 4 -8.32 6.55 -13.41
C THR A 4 -6.82 6.28 -13.60
N LYS A 5 -5.97 7.30 -13.49
CA LYS A 5 -4.53 7.15 -13.71
C LYS A 5 -3.91 6.30 -12.59
N PRO A 6 -3.01 5.34 -12.88
CA PRO A 6 -2.25 4.65 -11.84
C PRO A 6 -1.45 5.59 -10.95
N PHE A 7 -1.26 5.21 -9.68
CA PHE A 7 -0.27 5.84 -8.82
C PHE A 7 1.14 5.46 -9.29
N THR A 8 2.02 6.45 -9.28
CA THR A 8 3.42 6.36 -9.72
C THR A 8 4.36 6.93 -8.65
N HIS A 9 5.67 6.94 -8.94
CA HIS A 9 6.66 7.51 -8.04
C HIS A 9 6.46 9.01 -7.79
N GLU A 10 5.85 9.74 -8.74
CA GLU A 10 5.52 11.17 -8.59
C GLU A 10 4.46 11.42 -7.51
N ASP A 11 3.63 10.41 -7.22
CA ASP A 11 2.58 10.43 -6.22
C ASP A 11 3.08 10.04 -4.82
N CYS A 12 4.38 9.74 -4.69
CA CYS A 12 5.00 9.30 -3.46
C CYS A 12 5.86 10.40 -2.81
N ILE A 13 5.87 10.47 -1.48
CA ILE A 13 6.78 11.36 -0.72
C ILE A 13 8.20 10.80 -0.65
N GLU A 14 8.33 9.48 -0.66
CA GLU A 14 9.59 8.77 -0.55
C GLU A 14 9.56 7.51 -1.43
N THR A 15 10.66 7.25 -2.14
CA THR A 15 10.82 6.08 -3.02
C THR A 15 12.23 5.49 -2.90
N GLY A 16 12.36 4.17 -3.12
CA GLY A 16 13.64 3.45 -3.01
C GLY A 16 13.73 2.59 -1.76
N TYR A 17 14.97 2.25 -1.35
CA TYR A 17 15.24 1.29 -0.27
C TYR A 17 15.82 1.92 1.00
N ALA A 18 16.26 3.17 0.95
CA ALA A 18 16.92 3.83 2.07
C ALA A 18 15.96 4.25 3.20
N MET A 19 14.65 4.20 2.98
CA MET A 19 13.63 4.55 3.96
C MET A 19 12.90 3.34 4.52
N SER A 20 12.34 3.53 5.72
CA SER A 20 11.34 2.63 6.28
C SER A 20 9.99 2.88 5.62
N ILE A 21 9.27 1.80 5.36
CA ILE A 21 7.86 1.80 4.95
C ILE A 21 6.94 1.19 6.00
N GLU A 22 7.48 0.68 7.10
CA GLU A 22 6.69 0.14 8.22
C GLU A 22 5.78 1.21 8.82
N GLY A 23 4.51 0.88 9.03
CA GLY A 23 3.49 1.79 9.54
C GLY A 23 3.05 2.87 8.55
N LYS A 24 3.38 2.73 7.26
CA LYS A 24 3.06 3.72 6.22
C LYS A 24 2.10 3.16 5.16
N VAL A 25 1.35 4.07 4.53
CA VAL A 25 0.61 3.76 3.30
C VAL A 25 1.58 3.71 2.13
N ILE A 26 1.59 2.59 1.43
CA ILE A 26 2.47 2.30 0.30
C ILE A 26 1.67 2.08 -0.97
N VAL A 27 2.34 2.32 -2.10
CA VAL A 27 1.84 2.02 -3.43
C VAL A 27 2.52 0.76 -3.95
N ILE A 28 1.74 -0.26 -4.32
CA ILE A 28 2.22 -1.44 -5.05
C ILE A 28 2.16 -1.17 -6.56
N ALA A 29 3.21 -1.60 -7.27
CA ALA A 29 3.28 -1.50 -8.71
C ALA A 29 2.20 -2.37 -9.36
N LEU A 30 1.51 -1.82 -10.36
CA LEU A 30 0.46 -2.56 -11.07
C LEU A 30 0.94 -3.89 -11.67
N SER A 31 2.20 -3.95 -12.12
CA SER A 31 2.81 -5.17 -12.64
C SER A 31 2.97 -6.30 -11.61
N ALA A 32 2.84 -6.00 -10.32
CA ALA A 32 2.85 -7.00 -9.25
C ALA A 32 1.44 -7.50 -8.91
N LEU A 33 0.39 -6.79 -9.33
CA LEU A 33 -1.00 -7.20 -9.14
C LEU A 33 -1.41 -8.20 -10.23
N SER A 34 -2.41 -9.05 -9.94
CA SER A 34 -3.04 -9.85 -10.97
C SER A 34 -3.89 -8.97 -11.90
N GLU A 35 -4.10 -9.41 -13.14
CA GLU A 35 -4.78 -8.61 -14.18
C GLU A 35 -6.16 -8.10 -13.74
N GLN A 36 -6.91 -8.90 -12.98
CA GLN A 36 -8.24 -8.52 -12.47
C GLN A 36 -8.20 -7.36 -11.46
N TYR A 37 -7.07 -7.12 -10.80
CA TYR A 37 -6.86 -6.04 -9.84
C TYR A 37 -5.97 -4.93 -10.40
N HIS A 38 -5.74 -4.89 -11.71
CA HIS A 38 -4.88 -3.91 -12.37
C HIS A 38 -5.56 -2.54 -12.49
N ASN A 39 -5.86 -1.91 -11.36
CA ASN A 39 -6.48 -0.59 -11.27
C ASN A 39 -5.86 0.23 -10.13
N ARG A 40 -6.12 1.54 -10.14
CA ARG A 40 -5.52 2.52 -9.22
C ARG A 40 -5.80 2.20 -7.75
N GLU A 41 -7.02 1.81 -7.42
CA GLU A 41 -7.49 1.59 -6.03
C GLU A 41 -6.78 0.40 -5.39
N ASN A 42 -6.58 -0.67 -6.16
CA ASN A 42 -5.91 -1.88 -5.71
C ASN A 42 -4.38 -1.74 -5.56
N GLN A 43 -3.81 -0.57 -5.81
CA GLN A 43 -2.40 -0.29 -5.53
C GLN A 43 -2.13 0.10 -4.08
N LEU A 44 -3.15 0.49 -3.30
CA LEU A 44 -2.95 1.08 -1.98
C LEU A 44 -2.95 0.05 -0.86
N TYR A 45 -1.88 0.04 -0.06
CA TYR A 45 -1.72 -0.87 1.07
C TYR A 45 -1.18 -0.15 2.30
N TYR A 46 -1.54 -0.63 3.49
CA TYR A 46 -0.85 -0.28 4.74
C TYR A 46 0.20 -1.33 5.07
N CYS A 47 1.48 -0.94 5.19
CA CYS A 47 2.55 -1.87 5.54
C CYS A 47 2.63 -2.08 7.06
N ASP A 48 2.28 -3.29 7.50
CA ASP A 48 2.30 -3.72 8.91
C ASP A 48 3.74 -4.06 9.37
N GLY A 49 4.61 -4.48 8.44
CA GLY A 49 6.04 -4.68 8.73
C GLY A 49 6.69 -5.78 7.89
N GLY A 50 7.63 -6.51 8.49
CA GLY A 50 8.44 -7.55 7.86
C GLY A 50 9.89 -7.11 7.60
N ASN A 51 10.80 -8.04 7.35
CA ASN A 51 12.23 -7.67 7.22
C ASN A 51 12.52 -6.69 6.06
N GLY A 52 11.68 -6.69 5.03
CA GLY A 52 11.75 -5.78 3.88
C GLY A 52 11.21 -4.37 4.14
N SER A 53 10.52 -4.13 5.27
CA SER A 53 9.90 -2.83 5.57
C SER A 53 10.92 -1.79 6.06
N ARG A 54 12.06 -2.26 6.57
CA ARG A 54 13.11 -1.44 7.20
C ARG A 54 13.95 -0.68 6.17
N PRO A 55 14.64 0.40 6.59
CA PRO A 55 15.68 1.05 5.78
C PRO A 55 16.79 0.05 5.41
N ASN A 56 17.26 0.13 4.16
CA ASN A 56 18.33 -0.71 3.60
C ASN A 56 18.15 -2.20 3.98
N PRO A 57 16.99 -2.79 3.65
CA PRO A 57 16.61 -4.06 4.22
C PRO A 57 17.46 -5.19 3.66
N MET A 58 17.94 -6.07 4.54
CA MET A 58 18.61 -7.32 4.13
C MET A 58 17.60 -8.37 3.63
N GLY A 59 16.35 -8.28 4.09
CA GLY A 59 15.24 -9.14 3.66
C GLY A 59 14.36 -8.47 2.60
N ARG A 60 13.56 -9.27 1.89
CA ARG A 60 12.68 -8.76 0.82
C ARG A 60 11.21 -8.70 1.21
N SER A 61 10.76 -9.56 2.12
CA SER A 61 9.33 -9.70 2.44
C SER A 61 8.81 -8.53 3.25
N ILE A 62 7.66 -8.00 2.83
CA ILE A 62 6.81 -7.12 3.63
C ILE A 62 5.44 -7.77 3.80
N PHE A 63 4.78 -7.45 4.90
CA PHE A 63 3.38 -7.80 5.15
C PHE A 63 2.58 -6.51 5.15
N ALA A 64 1.49 -6.50 4.39
CA ALA A 64 0.68 -5.31 4.20
C ALA A 64 -0.80 -5.69 4.07
N ALA A 65 -1.69 -4.82 4.53
CA ALA A 65 -3.12 -4.94 4.34
C ALA A 65 -3.56 -4.05 3.18
N SER A 66 -4.36 -4.60 2.26
CA SER A 66 -4.99 -3.83 1.18
C SER A 66 -5.90 -2.76 1.78
N LEU A 67 -5.86 -1.51 1.30
CA LEU A 67 -6.81 -0.51 1.76
C LEU A 67 -8.19 -0.69 1.14
N TYR A 68 -8.31 -1.49 0.07
CA TYR A 68 -9.57 -1.74 -0.64
C TYR A 68 -10.51 -2.64 0.16
N ASP A 69 -9.98 -3.72 0.73
CA ASP A 69 -10.75 -4.76 1.44
C ASP A 69 -10.13 -5.16 2.80
N GLY A 70 -8.99 -4.57 3.16
CA GLY A 70 -8.25 -4.88 4.38
C GLY A 70 -7.61 -6.27 4.44
N VAL A 71 -7.60 -7.01 3.33
CA VAL A 71 -6.97 -8.34 3.27
C VAL A 71 -5.46 -8.22 3.41
N LYS A 72 -4.88 -8.98 4.35
CA LYS A 72 -3.43 -9.05 4.55
C LYS A 72 -2.77 -9.93 3.51
N MET A 73 -1.72 -9.41 2.88
CA MET A 73 -0.92 -10.08 1.87
C MET A 73 0.57 -9.87 2.11
N ARG A 74 1.38 -10.77 1.54
CA ARG A 74 2.84 -10.67 1.53
C ARG A 74 3.29 -10.12 0.18
N TRP A 75 4.11 -9.07 0.20
CA TRP A 75 4.75 -8.50 -0.98
C TRP A 75 6.27 -8.57 -0.87
N ASN A 76 6.98 -8.36 -1.99
CA ASN A 76 8.39 -7.99 -1.94
C ASN A 76 8.52 -6.46 -1.83
N ARG A 77 9.61 -6.01 -1.19
CA ARG A 77 10.01 -4.61 -1.19
C ARG A 77 10.18 -4.03 -2.60
N SER A 78 10.58 -4.86 -3.56
CA SER A 78 10.71 -4.49 -4.97
C SER A 78 9.38 -4.20 -5.67
N ASP A 79 8.26 -4.67 -5.10
CA ASP A 79 6.93 -4.45 -5.66
C ASP A 79 6.38 -3.08 -5.23
N VAL A 80 7.06 -2.41 -4.29
CA VAL A 80 6.67 -1.11 -3.76
C VAL A 80 7.22 0.02 -4.62
N VAL A 81 6.34 0.89 -5.10
CA VAL A 81 6.69 2.13 -5.79
C VAL A 81 7.22 3.18 -4.81
N GLY A 82 6.52 3.37 -3.68
CA GLY A 82 6.90 4.33 -2.65
C GLY A 82 5.84 4.49 -1.56
N VAL A 83 6.08 5.46 -0.68
CA VAL A 83 5.12 5.91 0.34
C VAL A 83 4.21 6.96 -0.27
N LEU A 84 2.91 6.74 -0.24
CA LEU A 84 1.93 7.66 -0.84
C LEU A 84 1.96 9.03 -0.16
N LYS A 85 1.80 10.10 -0.95
CA LYS A 85 1.47 11.44 -0.44
C LYS A 85 0.16 11.42 0.36
N PRO A 86 0.13 11.86 1.64
CA PRO A 86 -1.08 11.82 2.45
C PRO A 86 -2.28 12.53 1.83
N GLU A 87 -2.06 13.63 1.10
CA GLU A 87 -3.08 14.39 0.39
C GLU A 87 -3.71 13.65 -0.81
N LEU A 88 -3.09 12.55 -1.27
CA LEU A 88 -3.60 11.69 -2.34
C LEU A 88 -4.32 10.45 -1.80
N LEU A 89 -4.42 10.28 -0.48
CA LEU A 89 -5.16 9.18 0.13
C LEU A 89 -6.67 9.44 0.01
N PRO A 90 -7.43 8.62 -0.74
CA PRO A 90 -8.88 8.80 -0.88
C PRO A 90 -9.61 8.59 0.44
N ASP A 91 -10.79 9.20 0.59
CA ASP A 91 -11.57 9.10 1.84
C ASP A 91 -11.96 7.66 2.18
N TRP A 92 -12.40 6.86 1.20
CA TRP A 92 -12.71 5.45 1.40
C TRP A 92 -11.53 4.65 1.98
N ALA A 93 -10.30 5.02 1.62
CA ALA A 93 -9.10 4.33 2.07
C ALA A 93 -8.71 4.75 3.50
N LYS A 94 -9.11 5.94 3.96
CA LYS A 94 -8.90 6.40 5.34
C LYS A 94 -9.72 5.56 6.31
N ASP A 95 -10.98 5.28 5.97
CA ASP A 95 -11.87 4.47 6.79
C ASP A 95 -11.31 3.05 6.97
N THR A 96 -10.89 2.40 5.87
CA THR A 96 -10.25 1.07 5.95
C THR A 96 -8.93 1.11 6.73
N LEU A 97 -8.13 2.17 6.56
CA LEU A 97 -6.87 2.34 7.31
C LEU A 97 -7.13 2.41 8.82
N GLU A 98 -8.14 3.17 9.26
CA GLU A 98 -8.52 3.26 10.67
C GLU A 98 -8.98 1.88 11.23
N GLN A 99 -9.74 1.12 10.44
CA GLN A 99 -10.16 -0.24 10.80
C GLN A 99 -8.94 -1.18 10.95
N ILE A 100 -8.02 -1.15 9.99
CA ILE A 100 -6.76 -1.93 10.04
C ILE A 100 -5.96 -1.57 11.29
N GLN A 101 -5.79 -0.29 11.59
CA GLN A 101 -4.97 0.19 12.71
C GLN A 101 -5.60 -0.08 14.07
N SER A 102 -6.93 -0.06 14.17
CA SER A 102 -7.65 -0.41 15.40
C SER A 102 -7.72 -1.92 15.65
N GLY A 103 -7.27 -2.75 14.70
CA GLY A 103 -7.41 -4.21 14.76
C GLY A 103 -8.86 -4.67 14.58
N SER A 104 -9.73 -3.79 14.09
CA SER A 104 -11.12 -4.11 13.76
C SER A 104 -11.17 -4.79 12.39
N SER A 105 -12.10 -5.73 12.21
CA SER A 105 -12.33 -6.31 10.89
C SER A 105 -12.81 -5.24 9.91
N PRO A 106 -12.19 -5.10 8.74
CA PRO A 106 -12.64 -4.16 7.71
C PRO A 106 -14.11 -4.41 7.35
N GLN A 107 -14.94 -3.38 7.33
CA GLN A 107 -16.29 -3.51 6.79
C GLN A 107 -16.18 -3.63 5.27
N MET A 108 -16.67 -4.75 4.72
CA MET A 108 -16.74 -4.99 3.28
C MET A 108 -17.57 -3.88 2.62
N ASN A 109 -16.95 -2.99 1.84
CA ASN A 109 -17.66 -2.10 0.95
C ASN A 109 -18.24 -2.95 -0.20
N LEU A 110 -19.53 -3.31 -0.09
CA LEU A 110 -20.33 -3.99 -1.12
C LEU A 110 -21.02 -2.98 -2.05
#